data_AF-A0A9P8RGW7-F1
#
_entry.id   AF-A0A9P8RGW7-F1
#
_cell.length_a   1.000
_cell.length_b   1.000
_cell.length_c   1.000
_cell.angle_alpha   90.00
_cell.angle_beta   90.00
_cell.angle_gamma   90.00
#
_symmetry.space_group_name_H-M   'P 1'
#
loop_
_entity.id
_entity.type
_entity.pdbx_description
1 polymer ?
#
loop_
_entity_poly.entity_id
_entity_poly.type
_entity_poly.pdbx_seq_one_letter_code
_entity_poly.pdbx_strand_id
1 'polypeptide(L)'
;MKLSIINKVISMKCDEELLSYLGHVRTIWRKILGGSTVAVDKIDTETVQAVELTCPRYSSADRRRLRLLLEKGQIFRGLGHQEREGVWGNLMSIDCIVPSLRSFFEDAMYLWPCANNIRHVIGLYGRSETIYHALQQCFRQEDDEHGSRLIVENGEAVFDTRPAPSTPGELCSLGRRQLWLYAMRHLAQVAAPLTSSEEWRVANVGPERADESVLCGFASLAYRLGFRNDHILDFQQRSPDGRWRVRFCYRHGNMACMSMMVILSSRTSTRSRR
;
A
#
# COMPACT_ATOMS: atom_id res chain seq x y z
N MET A 1 -16.02 -12.12 8.56
CA MET A 1 -15.75 -11.39 7.29
C MET A 1 -17.01 -10.61 6.91
N LYS A 2 -16.95 -9.28 6.76
CA LYS A 2 -18.11 -8.47 6.36
C LYS A 2 -18.20 -8.43 4.83
N LEU A 3 -19.03 -9.29 4.23
CA LEU A 3 -19.23 -9.38 2.78
C LEU A 3 -19.60 -8.03 2.13
N SER A 4 -20.22 -7.13 2.89
CA SER A 4 -20.58 -5.76 2.48
C SER A 4 -19.40 -4.86 2.09
N ILE A 5 -18.16 -5.23 2.44
CA ILE A 5 -16.96 -4.46 2.07
C ILE A 5 -16.50 -4.80 0.65
N ILE A 6 -16.82 -5.99 0.13
CA ILE A 6 -16.33 -6.47 -1.17
C ILE A 6 -16.77 -5.55 -2.31
N ASN A 7 -18.04 -5.12 -2.31
CA ASN A 7 -18.55 -4.20 -3.33
C ASN A 7 -17.76 -2.88 -3.39
N LYS A 8 -17.23 -2.41 -2.26
CA LYS A 8 -16.39 -1.21 -2.22
C LYS A 8 -14.99 -1.48 -2.72
N VAL A 9 -14.42 -2.62 -2.30
CA VAL A 9 -13.09 -3.04 -2.75
C VAL A 9 -13.05 -3.12 -4.28
N ILE A 10 -14.12 -3.65 -4.89
CA ILE A 10 -14.28 -3.71 -6.35
C ILE A 10 -14.51 -2.31 -6.97
N SER A 11 -15.17 -1.40 -6.25
CA SER A 11 -15.44 -0.05 -6.77
C SER A 11 -14.23 0.89 -6.68
N MET A 12 -13.18 0.55 -5.91
CA MET A 12 -11.95 1.35 -5.79
C MET A 12 -11.14 1.46 -7.08
N LYS A 13 -11.27 0.47 -8.00
CA LYS A 13 -10.51 0.41 -9.26
C LYS A 13 -8.99 0.48 -9.05
N CYS A 14 -8.50 -0.19 -8.03
CA CYS A 14 -7.07 -0.40 -7.74
C CYS A 14 -6.76 -1.90 -7.63
N ASP A 15 -7.24 -2.65 -8.63
CA ASP A 15 -7.28 -4.11 -8.62
C ASP A 15 -5.87 -4.70 -8.50
N GLU A 16 -4.88 -4.08 -9.13
CA GLU A 16 -3.49 -4.50 -9.12
C GLU A 16 -2.86 -4.40 -7.72
N GLU A 17 -3.14 -3.33 -6.97
CA GLU A 17 -2.71 -3.16 -5.58
C GLU A 17 -3.37 -4.20 -4.66
N LEU A 18 -4.68 -4.42 -4.83
CA LEU A 18 -5.45 -5.38 -4.03
C LEU A 18 -5.01 -6.82 -4.28
N LEU A 19 -4.80 -7.19 -5.55
CA LEU A 19 -4.29 -8.51 -5.94
C LEU A 19 -2.85 -8.70 -5.44
N SER A 20 -2.01 -7.66 -5.46
CA SER A 20 -0.67 -7.70 -4.87
C SER A 20 -0.72 -7.98 -3.37
N TYR A 21 -1.64 -7.32 -2.64
CA TYR A 21 -1.85 -7.58 -1.21
C TYR A 21 -2.26 -9.04 -0.97
N LEU A 22 -3.28 -9.55 -1.67
CA LEU A 22 -3.73 -10.94 -1.50
C LEU A 22 -2.61 -11.94 -1.82
N GLY A 23 -1.80 -11.64 -2.83
CA GLY A 23 -0.60 -12.39 -3.16
C GLY A 23 0.43 -12.37 -2.02
N HIS A 24 0.61 -11.23 -1.36
CA HIS A 24 1.47 -11.07 -0.19
C HIS A 24 0.96 -11.90 1.00
N VAL A 25 -0.34 -11.85 1.32
CA VAL A 25 -0.96 -12.70 2.35
C VAL A 25 -0.63 -14.17 2.11
N ARG A 26 -0.94 -14.66 0.90
CA ARG A 26 -0.66 -16.05 0.53
C ARG A 26 0.83 -16.39 0.65
N THR A 27 1.71 -15.48 0.23
CA THR A 27 3.16 -15.70 0.24
C THR A 27 3.71 -15.81 1.67
N ILE A 28 3.28 -14.92 2.57
CA ILE A 28 3.73 -14.93 3.96
C ILE A 28 3.24 -16.18 4.69
N TRP A 29 1.95 -16.52 4.59
CA TRP A 29 1.42 -17.72 5.23
C TRP A 29 2.05 -19.00 4.69
N ARG A 30 2.29 -19.08 3.37
CA ARG A 30 3.04 -20.20 2.78
C ARG A 30 4.47 -20.28 3.32
N LYS A 31 5.14 -19.14 3.53
CA LYS A 31 6.49 -19.07 4.10
C LYS A 31 6.50 -19.53 5.56
N ILE A 32 5.54 -19.07 6.37
CA ILE A 32 5.37 -19.49 7.78
C ILE A 32 5.25 -21.01 7.88
N LEU A 33 4.49 -21.62 6.97
CA LEU A 33 4.22 -23.07 6.95
C LEU A 33 5.25 -23.91 6.17
N GLY A 34 6.37 -23.31 5.75
CA GLY A 34 7.41 -24.02 5.01
C GLY A 34 6.95 -24.58 3.66
N GLY A 35 5.90 -24.01 3.05
CA GLY A 35 5.36 -24.45 1.77
C GLY A 35 4.44 -25.67 1.82
N SER A 36 4.18 -26.25 3.00
CA SER A 36 3.31 -27.41 3.14
C SER A 36 1.85 -27.06 2.93
N THR A 37 1.21 -27.64 1.91
CA THR A 37 -0.23 -27.50 1.65
C THR A 37 -1.05 -28.20 2.73
N VAL A 38 -0.59 -29.33 3.24
CA VAL A 38 -1.24 -30.07 4.34
C VAL A 38 -1.25 -29.25 5.62
N ALA A 39 -0.20 -28.45 5.88
CA ALA A 39 -0.16 -27.58 7.05
C ALA A 39 -1.17 -26.43 6.96
N VAL A 40 -1.53 -25.99 5.75
CA VAL A 40 -2.56 -24.95 5.55
C VAL A 40 -3.91 -25.44 6.06
N ASP A 41 -4.28 -26.69 5.77
CA ASP A 41 -5.56 -27.27 6.19
C ASP A 41 -5.66 -27.50 7.71
N LYS A 42 -4.53 -27.46 8.42
CA LYS A 42 -4.43 -27.64 9.87
C LYS A 42 -4.45 -26.31 10.65
N ILE A 43 -4.47 -25.16 9.96
CA ILE A 43 -4.53 -23.85 10.63
C ILE A 43 -5.96 -23.52 11.03
N ASP A 44 -6.12 -23.14 12.29
CA ASP A 44 -7.37 -22.63 12.86
C ASP A 44 -7.42 -21.09 12.90
N THR A 45 -8.61 -20.56 13.14
CA THR A 45 -8.85 -19.10 13.16
C THR A 45 -8.12 -18.43 14.32
N GLU A 46 -8.03 -19.11 15.47
CA GLU A 46 -7.36 -18.65 16.68
C GLU A 46 -5.85 -18.45 16.43
N THR A 47 -5.22 -19.35 15.69
CA THR A 47 -3.82 -19.23 15.26
C THR A 47 -3.65 -18.01 14.36
N VAL A 48 -4.53 -17.80 13.38
CA VAL A 48 -4.47 -16.62 12.51
C VAL A 48 -4.59 -15.34 13.32
N GLN A 49 -5.57 -15.25 14.22
CA GLN A 49 -5.78 -14.08 15.07
C GLN A 49 -4.62 -13.81 16.02
N ALA A 50 -3.97 -14.86 16.53
CA ALA A 50 -2.83 -14.69 17.40
C ALA A 50 -1.59 -14.21 16.66
N VAL A 51 -1.39 -14.62 15.40
CA VAL A 51 -0.17 -14.38 14.62
C VAL A 51 -0.29 -13.13 13.73
N GLU A 52 -1.46 -12.82 13.19
CA GLU A 52 -1.66 -11.63 12.37
C GLU A 52 -1.30 -10.35 13.13
N LEU A 53 -0.87 -9.32 12.39
CA LEU A 53 -0.44 -8.04 12.94
C LEU A 53 0.76 -8.09 13.90
N THR A 54 1.51 -9.20 13.91
CA THR A 54 2.78 -9.32 14.66
C THR A 54 3.98 -9.16 13.75
N CYS A 55 5.12 -8.76 14.33
CA CYS A 55 6.41 -8.76 13.63
C CYS A 55 7.51 -9.34 14.51
N PRO A 56 7.52 -10.68 14.75
CA PRO A 56 8.35 -11.28 15.79
C PRO A 56 9.86 -11.23 15.51
N ARG A 57 10.28 -10.98 14.26
CA ARG A 57 11.69 -10.72 13.92
C ARG A 57 12.21 -9.46 14.58
N TYR A 58 11.41 -8.40 14.66
CA TYR A 58 11.84 -7.10 15.18
C TYR A 58 11.23 -6.77 16.56
N SER A 59 10.04 -7.27 16.86
CA SER A 59 9.34 -7.06 18.14
C SER A 59 9.65 -8.17 19.14
N SER A 60 10.41 -7.86 20.19
CA SER A 60 10.69 -8.83 21.28
C SER A 60 9.42 -9.18 22.07
N ALA A 61 8.46 -8.25 22.15
CA ALA A 61 7.16 -8.49 22.78
C ALA A 61 6.34 -9.52 22.00
N ASP A 62 6.23 -9.36 20.67
CA ASP A 62 5.53 -10.32 19.81
C ASP A 62 6.18 -11.69 19.88
N ARG A 63 7.53 -11.73 19.80
CA ARG A 63 8.28 -12.97 19.89
C ARG A 63 7.99 -13.72 21.18
N ARG A 64 8.09 -13.06 22.34
CA ARG A 64 7.79 -13.69 23.63
C ARG A 64 6.35 -14.18 23.70
N ARG A 65 5.39 -13.35 23.27
CA ARG A 65 3.97 -13.71 23.27
C ARG A 65 3.70 -14.95 22.42
N LEU A 66 4.19 -14.96 21.18
CA LEU A 66 3.98 -16.08 20.26
C LEU A 66 4.69 -17.36 20.73
N ARG A 67 5.91 -17.26 21.28
CA ARG A 67 6.63 -18.43 21.82
C ARG A 67 5.83 -19.09 22.94
N LEU A 68 5.34 -18.30 23.89
CA LEU A 68 4.52 -18.80 25.00
C LEU A 68 3.24 -19.49 24.51
N LEU A 69 2.56 -18.90 23.51
CA LEU A 69 1.36 -19.51 22.92
C LEU A 69 1.69 -20.83 22.20
N LEU A 70 2.82 -20.91 21.51
CA LEU A 70 3.26 -22.10 20.79
C LEU A 70 3.65 -23.24 21.74
N GLU A 71 4.41 -22.93 22.79
CA GLU A 71 4.83 -23.89 23.83
C GLU A 71 3.63 -24.44 24.62
N LYS A 72 2.63 -23.60 24.90
CA LYS A 72 1.35 -24.03 25.50
C LYS A 72 0.46 -24.81 24.54
N GLY A 73 0.85 -24.97 23.27
CA GLY A 73 0.03 -25.59 22.24
C GLY A 73 -1.28 -24.84 21.99
N GLN A 74 -1.32 -23.53 22.21
CA GLN A 74 -2.52 -22.71 22.01
C GLN A 74 -2.67 -22.22 20.57
N ILE A 75 -1.57 -22.18 19.81
CA ILE A 75 -1.52 -21.89 18.38
C ILE A 75 -0.86 -23.04 17.63
N PHE A 76 -1.16 -23.20 16.33
CA PHE A 76 -0.71 -24.31 15.50
C PHE A 76 -1.04 -25.69 16.09
N ARG A 77 -2.25 -25.81 16.65
CA ARG A 77 -2.72 -26.99 17.40
C ARG A 77 -2.67 -28.27 16.58
N GLY A 78 -3.05 -28.20 15.31
CA GLY A 78 -3.06 -29.33 14.39
C GLY A 78 -1.66 -29.81 13.95
N LEU A 79 -0.60 -29.07 14.26
CA LEU A 79 0.78 -29.43 13.92
C LEU A 79 1.44 -30.22 15.06
N GLY A 80 2.27 -31.21 14.70
CA GLY A 80 3.12 -31.95 15.63
C GLY A 80 4.31 -31.11 16.13
N HIS A 81 5.03 -31.60 17.14
CA HIS A 81 6.13 -30.86 17.78
C HIS A 81 7.21 -30.40 16.79
N GLN A 82 7.68 -31.30 15.92
CA GLN A 82 8.70 -30.97 14.92
C GLN A 82 8.21 -29.97 13.86
N GLU A 83 6.94 -30.09 13.43
CA GLU A 83 6.32 -29.12 12.52
C GLU A 83 6.24 -27.74 13.16
N ARG A 84 5.88 -27.65 14.46
CA ARG A 84 5.81 -26.38 15.20
C ARG A 84 7.17 -25.71 15.35
N GLU A 85 8.24 -26.45 15.61
CA GLU A 85 9.59 -25.88 15.66
C GLU A 85 10.05 -25.36 14.28
N GLY A 86 9.69 -26.06 13.19
CA GLY A 86 9.90 -25.55 11.83
C GLY A 86 9.13 -24.24 11.56
N VAL A 87 7.85 -24.19 11.93
CA VAL A 87 7.03 -22.98 11.84
C VAL A 87 7.60 -21.84 12.68
N TRP A 88 8.12 -22.14 13.86
CA TRP A 88 8.77 -21.16 14.72
C TRP A 88 9.99 -20.51 14.03
N GLY A 89 10.88 -21.33 13.46
CA GLY A 89 12.02 -20.83 12.68
C GLY A 89 11.58 -19.94 11.51
N ASN A 90 10.53 -20.36 10.78
CA ASN A 90 9.99 -19.59 9.67
C ASN A 90 9.39 -18.25 10.11
N LEU A 91 8.63 -18.23 11.22
CA LEU A 91 8.07 -17.00 11.80
C LEU A 91 9.15 -15.99 12.13
N MET A 92 10.29 -16.43 12.69
CA MET A 92 11.41 -15.53 13.01
C MET A 92 12.09 -14.95 11.76
N SER A 93 11.90 -15.57 10.59
CA SER A 93 12.42 -15.09 9.30
C SER A 93 11.50 -14.07 8.61
N ILE A 94 10.29 -13.84 9.12
CA ILE A 94 9.34 -12.87 8.56
C ILE A 94 9.76 -11.45 9.00
N ASP A 95 10.10 -10.62 8.03
CA ASP A 95 10.60 -9.25 8.19
C ASP A 95 9.54 -8.17 7.93
N CYS A 96 8.28 -8.57 7.95
CA CYS A 96 7.14 -7.67 7.85
C CYS A 96 6.13 -7.98 8.95
N ILE A 97 5.12 -7.12 9.05
CA ILE A 97 3.93 -7.43 9.83
C ILE A 97 3.24 -8.62 9.16
N VAL A 98 2.86 -9.65 9.92
CA VAL A 98 2.17 -10.81 9.36
C VAL A 98 0.77 -10.38 8.90
N PRO A 99 0.49 -10.44 7.59
CA PRO A 99 -0.78 -9.98 7.04
C PRO A 99 -1.85 -11.07 7.16
N SER A 100 -3.12 -10.71 7.06
CA SER A 100 -4.24 -11.65 6.99
C SER A 100 -5.33 -11.14 6.06
N LEU A 101 -6.38 -11.95 5.85
CA LEU A 101 -7.57 -11.47 5.16
C LEU A 101 -8.29 -10.37 5.96
N ARG A 102 -8.21 -10.40 7.30
CA ARG A 102 -8.78 -9.33 8.13
C ARG A 102 -8.02 -8.03 7.92
N SER A 103 -6.70 -8.04 8.03
CA SER A 103 -5.88 -6.85 7.82
C SER A 103 -6.02 -6.32 6.38
N PHE A 104 -6.14 -7.20 5.38
CA PHE A 104 -6.43 -6.82 4.00
C PHE A 104 -7.70 -5.95 3.88
N PHE A 105 -8.81 -6.36 4.51
CA PHE A 105 -10.04 -5.58 4.44
C PHE A 105 -9.94 -4.26 5.20
N GLU A 106 -9.25 -4.24 6.34
CA GLU A 106 -9.00 -3.01 7.12
C GLU A 106 -8.14 -2.02 6.32
N ASP A 107 -7.05 -2.50 5.73
CA ASP A 107 -6.14 -1.70 4.91
C ASP A 107 -6.80 -1.25 3.59
N ALA A 108 -7.62 -2.09 2.96
CA ALA A 108 -8.39 -1.69 1.78
C ALA A 108 -9.37 -0.55 2.09
N MET A 109 -9.99 -0.57 3.27
CA MET A 109 -10.85 0.54 3.70
C MET A 109 -10.06 1.83 3.97
N TYR A 110 -8.83 1.71 4.50
CA TYR A 110 -7.92 2.86 4.62
C TYR A 110 -7.49 3.41 3.25
N LEU A 111 -7.35 2.53 2.25
CA LEU A 111 -6.95 2.92 0.90
C LEU A 111 -8.05 3.48 0.03
N TRP A 112 -9.29 3.15 0.31
CA TRP A 112 -10.44 3.65 -0.42
C TRP A 112 -10.41 5.18 -0.67
N PRO A 113 -10.22 6.05 0.35
CA PRO A 113 -10.10 7.48 0.11
C PRO A 113 -8.82 7.88 -0.64
N CYS A 114 -7.70 7.17 -0.44
CA CYS A 114 -6.48 7.42 -1.19
C CYS A 114 -6.67 7.15 -2.70
N ALA A 115 -7.35 6.05 -3.02
CA ALA A 115 -7.68 5.67 -4.39
C ALA A 115 -8.55 6.73 -5.07
N ASN A 116 -9.57 7.25 -4.37
CA ASN A 116 -10.41 8.33 -4.87
C ASN A 116 -9.60 9.59 -5.18
N ASN A 117 -8.68 9.98 -4.30
CA ASN A 117 -7.82 11.15 -4.52
C ASN A 117 -6.92 10.99 -5.75
N ILE A 118 -6.29 9.82 -5.89
CA ILE A 118 -5.50 9.52 -7.08
C ILE A 118 -6.38 9.62 -8.32
N ARG A 119 -7.52 8.90 -8.33
CA ARG A 119 -8.48 8.90 -9.45
C ARG A 119 -8.95 10.31 -9.81
N HIS A 120 -9.14 11.18 -8.83
CA HIS A 120 -9.50 12.57 -9.06
C HIS A 120 -8.37 13.31 -9.80
N VAL A 121 -7.15 13.27 -9.28
CA VAL A 121 -5.99 13.97 -9.84
C VAL A 121 -5.71 13.51 -11.27
N ILE A 122 -5.80 12.21 -11.54
CA ILE A 122 -5.53 11.65 -12.87
C ILE A 122 -6.74 11.60 -13.82
N GLY A 123 -7.88 12.18 -13.45
CA GLY A 123 -9.04 12.32 -14.34
C GLY A 123 -9.78 11.02 -14.64
N LEU A 124 -9.96 10.15 -13.64
CA LEU A 124 -10.63 8.84 -13.76
C LEU A 124 -12.08 8.80 -13.26
N TYR A 125 -12.66 9.92 -12.82
CA TYR A 125 -14.07 9.93 -12.42
C TYR A 125 -14.99 9.68 -13.62
N GLY A 126 -15.95 8.77 -13.45
CA GLY A 126 -16.79 8.25 -14.54
C GLY A 126 -16.14 7.18 -15.43
N ARG A 127 -14.86 6.86 -15.23
CA ARG A 127 -14.13 5.84 -16.01
C ARG A 127 -14.03 4.51 -15.25
N SER A 128 -14.19 3.40 -15.98
CA SER A 128 -14.09 2.03 -15.45
C SER A 128 -12.66 1.52 -15.29
N GLU A 129 -11.69 2.24 -15.85
CA GLU A 129 -10.27 1.93 -15.86
C GLU A 129 -9.63 1.93 -14.46
N THR A 130 -8.64 1.05 -14.25
CA THR A 130 -7.87 0.96 -13.01
C THR A 130 -6.83 2.09 -12.91
N ILE A 131 -6.49 2.46 -11.69
CA ILE A 131 -5.43 3.45 -11.42
C ILE A 131 -4.11 3.01 -12.09
N TYR A 132 -3.77 1.72 -11.97
CA TYR A 132 -2.58 1.15 -12.58
C TYR A 132 -2.53 1.38 -14.10
N HIS A 133 -3.58 0.99 -14.82
CA HIS A 133 -3.59 1.05 -16.27
C HIS A 133 -3.56 2.50 -16.77
N ALA A 134 -4.32 3.39 -16.15
CA ALA A 134 -4.31 4.80 -16.50
C ALA A 134 -2.94 5.44 -16.29
N LEU A 135 -2.27 5.14 -15.17
CA LEU A 135 -0.92 5.62 -14.90
C LEU A 135 0.11 5.05 -15.89
N GLN A 136 -0.04 3.80 -16.31
CA GLN A 136 0.83 3.24 -17.34
C GLN A 136 0.66 3.94 -18.69
N GLN A 137 -0.58 4.26 -19.07
CA GLN A 137 -0.87 4.93 -20.34
C GLN A 137 -0.36 6.38 -20.37
N CYS A 138 -0.45 7.08 -19.24
CA CYS A 138 -0.03 8.47 -19.15
C CYS A 138 1.43 8.64 -18.75
N PHE A 139 2.17 7.56 -18.47
CA PHE A 139 3.59 7.65 -18.15
C PHE A 139 4.41 7.95 -19.41
N ARG A 140 5.18 9.03 -19.36
CA ARG A 140 6.14 9.46 -20.39
C ARG A 140 7.51 9.56 -19.74
N GLN A 141 8.46 8.83 -20.31
CA GLN A 141 9.86 8.94 -19.94
C GLN A 141 10.47 10.09 -20.75
N GLU A 142 10.96 11.11 -20.05
CA GLU A 142 11.81 12.13 -20.67
C GLU A 142 13.25 11.60 -20.65
N ASP A 143 13.75 11.27 -21.84
CA ASP A 143 15.15 10.89 -22.04
C ASP A 143 15.99 12.16 -22.15
N ASP A 144 16.61 12.58 -21.04
CA ASP A 144 17.63 13.62 -21.06
C ASP A 144 18.94 13.06 -21.67
N GLU A 145 19.83 13.93 -22.15
CA GLU A 145 21.19 13.58 -22.63
C GLU A 145 22.02 12.79 -21.59
N HIS A 146 21.60 12.83 -20.32
CA HIS A 146 22.24 12.15 -19.18
C HIS A 146 21.56 10.82 -18.80
N GLY A 147 20.64 10.31 -19.63
CA GLY A 147 19.84 9.12 -19.37
C GLY A 147 18.65 9.39 -18.44
N SER A 148 17.77 8.41 -18.31
CA SER A 148 16.58 8.50 -17.48
C SER A 148 16.96 8.72 -16.01
N ARG A 149 16.16 9.51 -15.30
CA ARG A 149 16.40 9.89 -13.90
C ARG A 149 15.23 9.45 -13.04
N LEU A 150 15.52 8.83 -11.90
CA LEU A 150 14.52 8.53 -10.88
C LEU A 150 14.40 9.71 -9.93
N ILE A 151 13.24 10.35 -9.91
CA ILE A 151 12.93 11.38 -8.92
C ILE A 151 12.28 10.69 -7.72
N VAL A 152 12.84 10.91 -6.52
CA VAL A 152 12.30 10.38 -5.26
C VAL A 152 12.02 11.54 -4.31
N GLU A 153 10.79 11.63 -3.83
CA GLU A 153 10.44 12.51 -2.73
C GLU A 153 10.87 11.87 -1.38
N ASN A 154 11.97 12.37 -0.79
CA ASN A 154 12.51 11.86 0.48
C ASN A 154 12.07 12.69 1.71
N GLY A 155 11.38 13.80 1.47
CA GLY A 155 10.76 14.65 2.49
C GLY A 155 9.71 15.55 1.82
N GLU A 156 8.89 16.26 2.59
CA GLU A 156 7.82 17.10 2.03
C GLU A 156 8.38 18.12 1.02
N ALA A 157 8.00 17.97 -0.26
CA ALA A 157 8.52 18.76 -1.37
C ALA A 157 10.06 18.75 -1.51
N VAL A 158 10.75 17.77 -0.92
CA VAL A 158 12.19 17.55 -1.03
C VAL A 158 12.43 16.38 -1.96
N PHE A 159 13.06 16.66 -3.10
CA PHE A 159 13.27 15.70 -4.18
C PHE A 159 14.74 15.43 -4.39
N ASP A 160 15.10 14.14 -4.38
CA ASP A 160 16.40 13.68 -4.81
C ASP A 160 16.31 13.03 -6.18
N THR A 161 17.34 13.23 -6.99
CA THR A 161 17.49 12.55 -8.27
C THR A 161 18.48 11.42 -8.12
N ARG A 162 18.07 10.22 -8.52
CA ARG A 162 18.88 9.00 -8.49
C ARG A 162 19.04 8.44 -9.90
N PRO A 163 20.08 7.63 -10.16
CA PRO A 163 20.19 6.87 -11.40
C PRO A 163 18.90 6.08 -11.64
N ALA A 164 18.34 6.14 -12.84
CA ALA A 164 17.14 5.39 -13.14
C ALA A 164 17.41 3.87 -13.07
N PRO A 165 16.38 3.08 -12.70
CA PRO A 165 16.40 1.65 -12.92
C PRO A 165 16.54 1.31 -14.40
N SER A 166 16.99 0.09 -14.68
CA SER A 166 17.29 -0.37 -16.05
C SER A 166 16.08 -0.46 -16.98
N THR A 167 14.84 -0.35 -16.46
CA THR A 167 13.63 -0.47 -17.28
C THR A 167 12.62 0.67 -17.04
N PRO A 168 11.96 1.20 -18.10
CA PRO A 168 10.90 2.21 -17.98
C PRO A 168 9.73 1.77 -17.10
N GLY A 169 9.41 0.46 -17.10
CA GLY A 169 8.33 -0.10 -16.27
C GLY A 169 8.60 0.01 -14.78
N GLU A 170 9.86 -0.06 -14.35
CA GLU A 170 10.24 0.14 -12.95
C GLU A 170 10.11 1.61 -12.52
N LEU A 171 10.43 2.57 -13.39
CA LEU A 171 10.21 4.00 -13.13
C LEU A 171 8.72 4.31 -12.93
N CYS A 172 7.86 3.85 -13.83
CA CYS A 172 6.42 4.03 -13.70
C CYS A 172 5.89 3.39 -12.40
N SER A 173 6.36 2.18 -12.07
CA SER A 173 6.02 1.51 -10.81
C SER A 173 6.44 2.34 -9.59
N LEU A 174 7.66 2.87 -9.56
CA LEU A 174 8.15 3.72 -8.47
C LEU A 174 7.39 5.05 -8.37
N GLY A 175 7.08 5.67 -9.51
CA GLY A 175 6.23 6.86 -9.57
C GLY A 175 4.84 6.59 -8.97
N ARG A 176 4.19 5.49 -9.37
CA ARG A 176 2.90 5.10 -8.81
C ARG A 176 2.95 4.92 -7.29
N ARG A 177 4.01 4.30 -6.77
CA ARG A 177 4.20 4.14 -5.31
C ARG A 177 4.30 5.49 -4.61
N GLN A 178 5.01 6.45 -5.19
CA GLN A 178 5.12 7.80 -4.63
C GLN A 178 3.77 8.53 -4.61
N LEU A 179 2.93 8.35 -5.63
CA LEU A 179 1.55 8.87 -5.63
C LEU A 179 0.71 8.27 -4.49
N TRP A 180 0.79 6.96 -4.28
CA TRP A 180 0.12 6.30 -3.14
C TRP A 180 0.64 6.83 -1.79
N LEU A 181 1.94 7.01 -1.64
CA LEU A 181 2.53 7.55 -0.41
C LEU A 181 2.10 9.00 -0.15
N TYR A 182 2.04 9.83 -1.20
CA TYR A 182 1.53 11.20 -1.10
C TYR A 182 0.05 11.19 -0.65
N ALA A 183 -0.79 10.37 -1.28
CA ALA A 183 -2.20 10.25 -0.90
C ALA A 183 -2.38 9.85 0.57
N MET A 184 -1.58 8.90 1.07
CA MET A 184 -1.61 8.48 2.47
C MET A 184 -1.12 9.57 3.42
N ARG A 185 -0.05 10.29 3.05
CA ARG A 185 0.53 11.38 3.85
C ARG A 185 -0.46 12.51 4.08
N HIS A 186 -1.21 12.88 3.05
CA HIS A 186 -2.16 13.97 3.11
C HIS A 186 -3.60 13.52 3.35
N LEU A 187 -3.84 12.27 3.74
CA LEU A 187 -5.18 11.71 3.86
C LEU A 187 -6.09 12.54 4.80
N ALA A 188 -5.57 13.03 5.92
CA ALA A 188 -6.34 13.85 6.86
C ALA A 188 -6.72 15.25 6.33
N GLN A 189 -6.03 15.74 5.30
CA GLN A 189 -6.26 17.04 4.67
C GLN A 189 -7.20 16.92 3.46
N VAL A 190 -7.35 15.70 2.92
CA VAL A 190 -8.11 15.43 1.69
C VAL A 190 -9.35 14.56 1.97
N ALA A 191 -9.44 13.93 3.15
CA ALA A 191 -10.61 13.20 3.60
C ALA A 191 -11.00 13.63 5.03
N ALA A 192 -12.31 13.75 5.29
CA ALA A 192 -12.82 14.00 6.64
C ALA A 192 -12.36 12.89 7.61
N PRO A 193 -12.14 13.20 8.91
CA PRO A 193 -11.62 12.23 9.86
C PRO A 193 -12.56 11.02 9.96
N LEU A 194 -11.99 9.83 9.80
CA LEU A 194 -12.69 8.55 9.86
C LEU A 194 -13.01 8.22 11.32
N THR A 195 -14.05 8.84 11.90
CA THR A 195 -14.35 8.73 13.33
C THR A 195 -15.31 7.60 13.71
N SER A 196 -15.89 6.85 12.76
CA SER A 196 -16.74 5.71 13.10
C SER A 196 -16.91 4.65 12.00
N SER A 197 -17.25 3.42 12.42
CA SER A 197 -17.62 2.29 11.55
C SER A 197 -18.91 2.53 10.74
N GLU A 198 -19.62 3.63 10.94
CA GLU A 198 -20.84 3.99 10.23
C GLU A 198 -20.62 5.13 9.22
N GLU A 199 -19.61 5.98 9.45
CA GLU A 199 -19.24 7.11 8.58
C GLU A 199 -18.48 6.74 7.29
N TRP A 200 -18.02 5.49 7.11
CA TRP A 200 -17.54 5.07 5.78
C TRP A 200 -18.63 5.26 4.71
N ARG A 201 -19.91 5.25 5.11
CA ARG A 201 -21.07 5.52 4.23
C ARG A 201 -21.13 6.98 3.79
N VAL A 202 -20.47 7.87 4.53
CA VAL A 202 -20.42 9.32 4.32
C VAL A 202 -19.10 9.75 3.67
N ALA A 203 -18.17 8.81 3.43
CA ALA A 203 -16.97 9.06 2.64
C ALA A 203 -17.27 9.32 1.14
N ASN A 204 -18.54 9.51 0.75
CA ASN A 204 -18.98 10.38 -0.34
C ASN A 204 -18.61 11.86 -0.09
N VAL A 205 -17.48 12.14 0.55
CA VAL A 205 -16.86 13.46 0.51
C VAL A 205 -16.33 13.56 -0.91
N GLY A 206 -17.14 14.17 -1.78
CA GLY A 206 -16.73 14.44 -3.14
C GLY A 206 -15.43 15.24 -3.18
N PRO A 207 -14.78 15.30 -4.35
CA PRO A 207 -13.58 16.12 -4.55
C PRO A 207 -13.74 17.59 -4.10
N GLU A 208 -14.97 18.08 -4.00
CA GLU A 208 -15.34 19.45 -3.61
C GLU A 208 -14.88 19.90 -2.21
N ARG A 209 -14.43 18.99 -1.34
CA ARG A 209 -13.93 19.32 0.02
C ARG A 209 -12.45 19.04 0.22
N ALA A 210 -11.75 18.57 -0.81
CA ALA A 210 -10.32 18.39 -0.75
C ALA A 210 -9.61 19.76 -0.73
N ASP A 211 -8.53 19.89 0.05
CA ASP A 211 -7.68 21.07 0.00
C ASP A 211 -7.07 21.21 -1.41
N GLU A 212 -7.49 22.24 -2.14
CA GLU A 212 -7.05 22.52 -3.52
C GLU A 212 -5.52 22.61 -3.59
N SER A 213 -4.85 23.15 -2.57
CA SER A 213 -3.38 23.22 -2.52
C SER A 213 -2.76 21.84 -2.47
N VAL A 214 -3.38 20.88 -1.77
CA VAL A 214 -2.89 19.50 -1.69
C VAL A 214 -3.11 18.78 -3.01
N LEU A 215 -4.27 18.97 -3.66
CA LEU A 215 -4.56 18.39 -4.98
C LEU A 215 -3.62 18.93 -6.06
N CYS A 216 -3.35 20.22 -6.06
CA CYS A 216 -2.42 20.82 -7.00
C CYS A 216 -0.96 20.40 -6.74
N GLY A 217 -0.57 20.23 -5.47
CA GLY A 217 0.70 19.60 -5.10
C GLY A 217 0.79 18.14 -5.57
N PHE A 218 -0.32 17.40 -5.49
CA PHE A 218 -0.42 16.03 -6.00
C PHE A 218 -0.23 15.99 -7.51
N ALA A 219 -0.93 16.84 -8.26
CA ALA A 219 -0.76 16.95 -9.71
C ALA A 219 0.67 17.33 -10.09
N SER A 220 1.30 18.23 -9.33
CA SER A 220 2.70 18.59 -9.53
C SER A 220 3.68 17.45 -9.26
N LEU A 221 3.42 16.64 -8.25
CA LEU A 221 4.17 15.41 -8.02
C LEU A 221 3.98 14.43 -9.18
N ALA A 222 2.73 14.20 -9.62
CA ALA A 222 2.43 13.30 -10.74
C ALA A 222 3.15 13.72 -12.02
N TYR A 223 3.11 15.01 -12.35
CA TYR A 223 3.86 15.58 -13.46
C TYR A 223 5.37 15.39 -13.26
N ARG A 224 5.92 15.74 -12.09
CA ARG A 224 7.36 15.53 -11.84
C ARG A 224 7.79 14.07 -12.00
N LEU A 225 6.93 13.12 -11.67
CA LEU A 225 7.19 11.68 -11.77
C LEU A 225 7.00 11.10 -13.20
N GLY A 226 6.69 11.93 -14.20
CA GLY A 226 6.53 11.48 -15.58
C GLY A 226 5.10 11.13 -16.00
N PHE A 227 4.10 11.33 -15.14
CA PHE A 227 2.69 11.14 -15.53
C PHE A 227 2.15 12.39 -16.24
N ARG A 228 1.63 12.23 -17.45
CA ARG A 228 1.21 13.32 -18.35
C ARG A 228 -0.21 13.07 -18.86
N ASN A 229 -1.16 13.88 -18.43
CA ASN A 229 -2.47 14.00 -19.05
C ASN A 229 -3.03 15.42 -18.86
N ASP A 230 -4.05 15.78 -19.63
CA ASP A 230 -4.63 17.13 -19.60
C ASP A 230 -5.18 17.49 -18.23
N HIS A 231 -5.74 16.51 -17.51
CA HIS A 231 -6.31 16.72 -16.17
C HIS A 231 -5.25 17.09 -15.11
N ILE A 232 -4.07 16.46 -15.16
CA ILE A 232 -2.92 16.78 -14.31
C ILE A 232 -2.43 18.21 -14.63
N LEU A 233 -2.35 18.56 -15.92
CA LEU A 233 -1.94 19.89 -16.36
C LEU A 233 -2.94 20.97 -15.90
N ASP A 234 -4.24 20.70 -16.02
CA ASP A 234 -5.30 21.59 -15.57
C ASP A 234 -5.21 21.86 -14.06
N PHE A 235 -4.95 20.82 -13.25
CA PHE A 235 -4.74 21.01 -11.81
C PHE A 235 -3.51 21.85 -11.48
N GLN A 236 -2.42 21.69 -12.23
CA GLN A 236 -1.24 22.53 -12.00
C GLN A 236 -1.53 24.01 -12.28
N GLN A 237 -2.36 24.30 -13.28
CA GLN A 237 -2.71 25.67 -13.67
C GLN A 237 -3.68 26.36 -12.69
N ARG A 238 -4.44 25.61 -11.89
CA ARG A 238 -5.38 26.15 -10.90
C ARG A 238 -4.72 26.76 -9.67
N SER A 239 -3.39 26.71 -9.59
CA SER A 239 -2.69 27.14 -8.37
C SER A 239 -2.51 28.64 -8.27
N PRO A 240 -2.95 29.26 -7.16
CA PRO A 240 -2.91 30.71 -7.01
C PRO A 240 -1.50 31.32 -7.00
N ASP A 241 -0.47 30.59 -6.55
CA ASP A 241 0.80 31.22 -6.15
C ASP A 241 2.09 30.71 -6.81
N GLY A 242 2.06 29.70 -7.70
CA GLY A 242 3.27 29.15 -8.33
C GLY A 242 4.35 28.62 -7.37
N ARG A 243 4.10 28.63 -6.05
CA ARG A 243 4.95 28.10 -4.97
C ARG A 243 4.11 27.24 -4.04
N TRP A 244 4.41 25.95 -4.04
CA TRP A 244 3.82 24.97 -3.13
C TRP A 244 4.43 25.12 -1.73
N ARG A 245 3.74 25.79 -0.80
CA ARG A 245 4.05 25.73 0.63
C ARG A 245 2.85 25.14 1.36
N VAL A 246 2.81 23.81 1.47
CA VAL A 246 1.89 23.14 2.39
C VAL A 246 2.39 23.42 3.81
N ARG A 247 1.53 24.00 4.67
CA ARG A 247 1.81 24.18 6.11
C ARG A 247 1.23 22.97 6.85
N PHE A 248 2.07 22.23 7.56
CA PHE A 248 1.67 21.04 8.31
C PHE A 248 1.03 21.39 9.66
N CYS A 249 -0.09 20.71 9.98
CA CYS A 249 -0.48 20.38 11.35
C CYS A 249 -0.21 18.88 11.56
N TYR A 250 0.85 18.56 12.30
CA TYR A 250 1.25 17.18 12.60
C TYR A 250 0.23 16.52 13.55
N ARG A 251 -0.38 15.40 13.15
CA ARG A 251 -0.95 14.43 14.11
C ARG A 251 -0.74 12.98 13.64
N HIS A 252 0.20 12.34 14.34
CA HIS A 252 0.50 10.91 14.47
C HIS A 252 0.79 10.05 13.23
N GLY A 253 1.97 9.43 13.28
CA GLY A 253 2.42 8.39 12.36
C GLY A 253 1.53 7.16 12.45
N ASN A 254 1.02 6.74 11.29
CA ASN A 254 0.14 5.58 11.14
C ASN A 254 0.98 4.36 10.70
N MET A 255 0.93 3.27 11.47
CA MET A 255 1.62 2.00 11.17
C MET A 255 1.21 1.39 9.81
N ALA A 256 0.09 1.81 9.22
CA ALA A 256 -0.39 1.38 7.91
C ALA A 256 0.63 1.64 6.77
N CYS A 257 1.42 2.72 6.83
CA CYS A 257 2.41 3.03 5.80
C CYS A 257 3.52 1.96 5.67
N MET A 258 3.93 1.33 6.78
CA MET A 258 5.02 0.34 6.78
C MET A 258 4.59 -1.01 6.19
N SER A 259 3.39 -1.49 6.55
CA SER A 259 2.85 -2.75 5.99
C SER A 259 2.67 -2.64 4.48
N MET A 260 2.27 -1.45 4.01
CA MET A 260 1.95 -1.23 2.60
C MET A 260 3.15 -0.92 1.70
N MET A 261 4.22 -0.33 2.22
CA MET A 261 5.50 -0.23 1.49
C MET A 261 6.03 -1.62 1.09
N VAL A 262 5.80 -2.66 1.89
CA VAL A 262 6.17 -4.05 1.57
C VAL A 262 5.30 -4.62 0.44
N ILE A 263 3.99 -4.38 0.48
CA ILE A 263 3.03 -4.83 -0.56
C ILE A 263 3.30 -4.18 -1.92
N LEU A 264 3.68 -2.90 -1.91
CA LEU A 264 4.07 -2.19 -3.12
C LEU A 264 5.44 -2.62 -3.65
N SER A 265 6.37 -3.03 -2.77
CA SER A 265 7.74 -3.46 -3.12
C SER A 265 7.86 -4.89 -3.67
N SER A 266 6.81 -5.71 -3.59
CA SER A 266 6.86 -7.16 -3.83
C SER A 266 7.05 -7.63 -5.29
N ARG A 267 7.50 -6.78 -6.22
CA ARG A 267 7.79 -7.17 -7.63
C ARG A 267 9.15 -6.69 -8.13
N THR A 268 10.23 -6.98 -7.40
CA THR A 268 11.60 -6.87 -7.94
C THR A 268 12.40 -8.18 -7.90
N SER A 269 11.76 -9.33 -7.67
CA SER A 269 12.50 -10.60 -7.67
C SER A 269 11.69 -11.75 -8.24
N THR A 270 11.56 -11.80 -9.58
CA THR A 270 11.51 -13.06 -10.34
C THR A 270 11.77 -12.76 -11.83
N ARG A 271 13.03 -12.57 -12.21
CA ARG A 271 13.55 -12.95 -13.54
C ARG A 271 15.08 -13.01 -13.51
N SER A 272 15.59 -14.09 -12.95
CA SER A 272 16.94 -14.60 -13.20
C SER A 272 16.88 -16.10 -12.90
N ARG A 273 17.43 -16.90 -13.83
CA ARG A 273 17.35 -18.37 -13.98
C ARG A 273 16.19 -18.86 -14.84
N ARG A 274 16.36 -18.78 -16.16
CA ARG A 274 17.01 -19.84 -16.96
C ARG A 274 17.53 -19.22 -18.24
#